data_AF-A0A3B3V5Q0-F1
#
_entry.id   AF-A0A3B3V5Q0-F1
#
_cell.length_a   1.000
_cell.length_b   1.000
_cell.length_c   1.000
_cell.angle_alpha   90.00
_cell.angle_beta   90.00
_cell.angle_gamma   90.00
#
_symmetry.space_group_name_H-M   'P 1'
#
loop_
_entity.id
_entity.type
_entity.pdbx_description
1 polymer ?
#
loop_
_entity_poly.entity_id
_entity_poly.type
_entity_poly.pdbx_seq_one_letter_code
_entity_poly.pdbx_strand_id
1 'polypeptide(L)'
;MSLRGAGACLVCNSSCSGFQPHSWRKACVACGCSTVDHATPDGDAEDDQRMGRLLGDSPCSHLTAKVKGGGGLRVYKRNRMIVTNPVVSRKDPTFNTTTYDWAPAGLNQKLAMQYMELLPESQRPVSGTPGALQRRRHLLSQLPVYDQDPMKCQSLGSEDEVRLSP
;
A
#
# COMPACT_ATOMS: atom_id res chain seq x y z
N MET A 1 -25.35 -0.84 7.41
CA MET A 1 -23.90 -1.08 7.25
C MET A 1 -23.20 0.25 7.47
N SER A 2 -22.48 0.42 8.58
CA SER A 2 -21.82 1.69 8.88
C SER A 2 -20.74 1.99 7.84
N LEU A 3 -20.88 3.13 7.15
CA LEU A 3 -19.83 3.70 6.32
C LEU A 3 -18.62 3.97 7.23
N ARG A 4 -17.63 3.08 7.21
CA ARG A 4 -16.33 3.34 7.87
C ARG A 4 -15.79 4.65 7.31
N GLY A 5 -15.45 5.58 8.19
CA GLY A 5 -15.05 6.94 7.84
C GLY A 5 -13.94 6.91 6.79
N ALA A 6 -14.26 7.40 5.59
CA ALA A 6 -13.30 7.55 4.53
C ALA A 6 -12.28 8.63 4.93
N GLY A 7 -11.00 8.30 4.97
CA GLY A 7 -10.02 9.24 5.51
C GLY A 7 -9.69 10.39 4.58
N ALA A 8 -8.89 11.31 5.13
CA ALA A 8 -8.63 12.62 4.55
C ALA A 8 -7.98 12.52 3.17
N CYS A 9 -8.36 13.43 2.28
CA CYS A 9 -7.71 13.55 0.98
C CYS A 9 -6.34 14.20 1.13
N LEU A 10 -5.30 13.51 0.70
CA LEU A 10 -3.90 13.93 0.73
C LEU A 10 -3.57 15.01 -0.32
N VAL A 11 -4.48 15.24 -1.28
CA VAL A 11 -4.31 16.22 -2.36
C VAL A 11 -5.05 17.52 -2.06
N CYS A 12 -6.23 17.45 -1.45
CA CYS A 12 -7.18 18.56 -1.42
C CYS A 12 -7.00 19.55 -0.25
N ASN A 13 -5.88 19.53 0.47
CA ASN A 13 -5.61 20.42 1.61
C ASN A 13 -6.84 20.67 2.52
N SER A 14 -7.58 19.61 2.84
CA SER A 14 -8.82 19.58 3.65
C SER A 14 -10.14 20.10 3.04
N SER A 15 -10.21 20.43 1.74
CA SER A 15 -11.49 20.78 1.10
C SER A 15 -12.42 19.58 0.87
N CYS A 16 -11.89 18.35 1.00
CA CYS A 16 -12.66 17.12 0.86
C CYS A 16 -12.89 16.46 2.22
N SER A 17 -14.16 16.29 2.59
CA SER A 17 -14.62 15.75 3.88
C SER A 17 -14.55 14.22 4.00
N GLY A 18 -14.05 13.53 2.96
CA GLY A 18 -13.90 12.08 2.92
C GLY A 18 -14.13 11.52 1.51
N PHE A 19 -13.65 10.32 1.25
CA PHE A 19 -13.85 9.64 -0.03
C PHE A 19 -15.33 9.33 -0.25
N GLN A 20 -15.91 9.88 -1.31
CA GLN A 20 -17.25 9.58 -1.78
C GLN A 20 -17.14 8.86 -3.13
N PRO A 21 -17.35 7.53 -3.20
CA PRO A 21 -17.16 6.78 -4.43
C PRO A 21 -18.12 7.24 -5.52
N HIS A 22 -17.60 7.51 -6.72
CA HIS A 22 -18.45 7.71 -7.88
C HIS A 22 -19.03 6.37 -8.35
N SER A 23 -20.28 6.37 -8.77
CA SER A 23 -21.00 5.22 -9.34
C SER A 23 -20.33 4.54 -10.56
N TRP A 24 -19.48 5.24 -11.32
CA TRP A 24 -18.86 4.68 -12.54
C TRP A 24 -17.36 4.98 -12.69
N ARG A 25 -16.84 6.01 -12.00
CA ARG A 25 -15.42 6.37 -12.02
C ARG A 25 -14.71 5.90 -10.75
N LYS A 26 -13.43 5.55 -10.86
CA LYS A 26 -12.56 5.24 -9.71
C LYS A 26 -12.06 6.52 -9.00
N ALA A 27 -12.98 7.44 -8.73
CA ALA A 27 -12.70 8.79 -8.23
C ALA A 27 -13.73 9.24 -7.20
N CYS A 28 -13.34 10.20 -6.38
CA CYS A 28 -14.18 10.85 -5.40
C CYS A 28 -15.15 11.81 -6.12
N VAL A 29 -16.44 11.77 -5.79
CA VAL A 29 -17.43 12.70 -6.35
C VAL A 29 -17.15 14.14 -5.90
N ALA A 30 -16.69 14.32 -4.66
CA ALA A 30 -16.47 15.65 -4.07
C ALA A 30 -15.24 16.38 -4.63
N CYS A 31 -14.16 15.66 -4.96
CA CYS A 31 -12.89 16.28 -5.34
C CYS A 31 -12.21 15.70 -6.58
N GLY A 32 -12.77 14.66 -7.21
CA GLY A 32 -12.19 14.00 -8.37
C GLY A 32 -10.92 13.17 -8.10
N CYS A 33 -10.36 13.24 -6.88
CA CYS A 33 -9.18 12.47 -6.51
C CYS A 33 -9.51 10.98 -6.39
N SER A 34 -8.53 10.13 -6.64
CA SER A 34 -8.70 8.68 -6.60
C SER A 34 -8.80 8.15 -5.16
N THR A 35 -9.26 6.93 -4.97
CA THR A 35 -9.35 6.31 -3.63
C THR A 35 -8.01 6.26 -2.89
N VAL A 36 -6.90 6.13 -3.63
CA VAL A 36 -5.54 6.10 -3.06
C VAL A 36 -5.08 7.47 -2.56
N ASP A 37 -5.63 8.55 -3.11
CA ASP A 37 -5.40 9.91 -2.63
C ASP A 37 -6.13 10.18 -1.32
N HIS A 38 -7.04 9.29 -0.91
CA HIS A 38 -7.65 9.29 0.39
C HIS A 38 -6.90 8.33 1.32
N ALA A 39 -6.35 8.88 2.40
CA ALA A 39 -5.70 8.05 3.41
C ALA A 39 -6.74 7.11 4.02
N THR A 40 -6.58 5.80 3.87
CA THR A 40 -7.42 4.83 4.58
C THR A 40 -6.65 4.39 5.83
N PRO A 41 -7.27 4.43 7.04
CA PRO A 41 -6.61 3.99 8.28
C PRO A 41 -6.04 2.56 8.18
N ASP A 42 -6.69 1.70 7.38
CA ASP A 42 -6.33 0.30 7.18
C ASP A 42 -5.55 0.05 5.87
N GLY A 43 -5.10 1.09 5.16
CA GLY A 43 -4.54 0.97 3.81
C GLY A 43 -3.34 0.04 3.70
N ASP A 44 -2.45 0.09 4.68
CA ASP A 44 -1.26 -0.76 4.75
C ASP A 44 -1.64 -2.25 4.85
N ALA A 45 -2.67 -2.59 5.63
CA ALA A 45 -3.12 -3.97 5.83
C ALA A 45 -3.80 -4.53 4.57
N GLU A 46 -4.62 -3.71 3.89
CA GLU A 46 -5.21 -4.09 2.61
C GLU A 46 -4.15 -4.33 1.54
N ASP A 47 -3.14 -3.46 1.47
CA ASP A 47 -2.02 -3.57 0.54
C ASP A 47 -1.19 -4.83 0.84
N ASP A 48 -0.97 -5.16 2.12
CA ASP A 48 -0.29 -6.39 2.53
C ASP A 48 -1.07 -7.65 2.19
N GLN A 49 -2.39 -7.60 2.29
CA GLN A 49 -3.24 -8.71 1.89
C GLN A 49 -3.16 -8.96 0.38
N ARG A 50 -3.20 -7.91 -0.45
CA ARG A 50 -3.05 -8.04 -1.92
C ARG A 50 -1.70 -8.63 -2.31
N MET A 51 -0.62 -8.11 -1.70
CA MET A 51 0.71 -8.67 -1.91
C MET A 51 0.82 -10.09 -1.37
N GLY A 52 0.17 -10.40 -0.25
CA GLY A 52 0.13 -11.73 0.34
C GLY A 52 -0.53 -12.77 -0.57
N ARG A 53 -1.59 -12.39 -1.28
CA ARG A 53 -2.23 -13.22 -2.31
C ARG A 53 -1.31 -13.42 -3.51
N LEU A 54 -0.76 -12.34 -4.07
CA LEU A 54 0.14 -12.39 -5.22
C LEU A 54 1.34 -13.32 -4.99
N LEU A 55 1.96 -13.22 -3.80
CA LEU A 55 3.18 -13.97 -3.49
C LEU A 55 2.89 -15.35 -2.90
N GLY A 56 1.65 -15.63 -2.49
CA GLY A 56 1.30 -16.82 -1.71
C GLY A 56 1.65 -18.14 -2.38
N ASP A 57 1.45 -18.21 -3.69
CA ASP A 57 1.65 -19.41 -4.50
C ASP A 57 2.88 -19.31 -5.43
N SER A 58 3.72 -18.30 -5.22
CA SER A 58 4.92 -18.08 -6.01
C SER A 58 6.20 -18.53 -5.27
N PRO A 59 7.36 -18.57 -5.95
CA PRO A 59 8.66 -18.78 -5.29
C PRO A 59 8.95 -17.76 -4.17
N CYS A 60 8.26 -16.63 -4.17
CA CYS A 60 8.38 -15.58 -3.17
C CYS A 60 7.45 -15.78 -1.95
N SER A 61 6.78 -16.93 -1.80
CA SER A 61 5.85 -17.19 -0.69
C SER A 61 6.45 -17.04 0.70
N HIS A 62 7.77 -17.20 0.84
CA HIS A 62 8.51 -16.97 2.09
C HIS A 62 8.41 -15.51 2.61
N LEU A 63 8.14 -14.56 1.70
CA LEU A 63 7.89 -13.15 2.02
C LEU A 63 6.49 -12.91 2.60
N THR A 64 5.67 -13.94 2.76
CA THR A 64 4.32 -13.85 3.33
C THR A 64 4.23 -14.56 4.69
N ALA A 65 3.22 -14.22 5.47
CA ALA A 65 2.84 -14.91 6.70
C ALA A 65 1.38 -15.38 6.61
N LYS A 66 1.10 -16.59 7.11
CA LYS A 66 -0.28 -17.08 7.25
C LYS A 66 -0.96 -16.39 8.43
N VAL A 67 -2.16 -15.88 8.23
CA VAL A 67 -2.97 -15.27 9.30
C VAL A 67 -3.67 -16.37 10.08
N LYS A 68 -3.47 -16.40 11.41
CA LYS A 68 -4.11 -17.39 12.30
C LYS A 68 -5.63 -17.18 12.27
N GLY A 69 -6.38 -18.27 12.04
CA GLY A 69 -7.84 -18.21 11.95
C GLY A 69 -8.39 -17.54 10.68
N GLY A 70 -7.53 -17.13 9.74
CA GLY A 70 -7.91 -16.41 8.52
C GLY A 70 -8.28 -17.31 7.34
N GLY A 71 -8.64 -18.58 7.55
CA GLY A 71 -9.09 -19.48 6.48
C GLY A 71 -8.09 -19.65 5.32
N GLY A 72 -6.78 -19.63 5.60
CA GLY A 72 -5.73 -19.72 4.57
C GLY A 72 -5.21 -18.38 4.07
N LEU A 73 -5.75 -17.25 4.55
CA LEU A 73 -5.28 -15.91 4.20
C LEU A 73 -3.78 -15.73 4.51
N ARG A 74 -3.07 -15.14 3.54
CA ARG A 74 -1.67 -14.73 3.66
C ARG A 74 -1.55 -13.22 3.56
N VAL A 75 -0.63 -12.66 4.33
CA VAL A 75 -0.27 -11.24 4.31
C VAL A 75 1.22 -11.08 4.00
N TYR A 76 1.58 -10.04 3.27
CA TYR A 76 2.97 -9.71 2.99
C TYR A 76 3.68 -9.25 4.26
N LYS A 77 4.89 -9.77 4.48
CA LYS A 77 5.81 -9.29 5.52
C LYS A 77 6.48 -8.02 5.01
N ARG A 78 5.75 -6.89 5.07
CA ARG A 78 6.26 -5.60 4.59
C ARG A 78 7.62 -5.27 5.21
N ASN A 79 8.60 -5.02 4.37
CA ASN A 79 9.92 -4.57 4.79
C ASN A 79 9.93 -3.03 4.90
N ARG A 80 9.61 -2.50 6.09
CA ARG A 80 9.77 -1.07 6.41
C ARG A 80 11.21 -0.82 6.86
N MET A 81 11.94 0.01 6.12
CA MET A 81 13.34 0.33 6.44
C MET A 81 13.40 1.63 7.24
N ILE A 82 13.99 1.57 8.45
CA ILE A 82 14.23 2.72 9.30
C ILE A 82 15.73 3.03 9.27
N VAL A 83 16.08 4.27 8.94
CA VAL A 83 17.46 4.75 8.87
C VAL A 83 17.62 5.88 9.90
N THR A 84 18.55 5.71 10.83
CA THR A 84 18.87 6.72 11.84
C THR A 84 20.24 7.30 11.54
N ASN A 85 20.28 8.55 11.08
CA ASN A 85 21.51 9.26 10.79
C ASN A 85 21.91 10.14 11.99
N PRO A 86 23.10 9.92 12.58
CA PRO A 86 23.61 10.79 13.63
C PRO A 86 24.00 12.14 13.02
N VAL A 87 23.46 13.22 13.60
CA VAL A 87 23.87 14.59 13.33
C VAL A 87 24.82 14.99 14.45
N VAL A 88 26.11 14.93 14.14
CA VAL A 88 27.17 15.31 15.08
C VAL A 88 27.24 16.83 15.16
N SER A 89 26.47 17.42 16.07
CA SER A 89 26.72 18.79 16.54
C SER A 89 27.65 18.74 17.75
N ARG A 90 28.58 19.70 17.86
CA ARG A 90 29.57 19.74 18.94
C ARG A 90 28.97 19.88 20.35
N LYS A 91 27.68 20.24 20.45
CA LYS A 91 27.03 20.58 21.72
C LYS A 91 26.00 19.54 22.18
N ASP A 92 25.31 18.87 21.25
CA ASP A 92 24.35 17.79 21.54
C ASP A 92 24.25 16.85 20.33
N PRO A 93 24.47 15.52 20.49
CA PRO A 93 24.21 14.57 19.41
C PRO A 93 22.70 14.50 19.17
N THR A 94 22.27 14.85 17.95
CA THR A 94 20.88 14.68 17.50
C THR A 94 20.82 13.54 16.49
N PHE A 95 19.70 12.83 16.43
CA PHE A 95 19.51 11.72 15.50
C PHE A 95 18.33 12.03 14.59
N ASN A 96 18.55 12.00 13.27
CA ASN A 96 17.49 12.10 12.29
C ASN A 96 17.04 10.69 11.88
N THR A 97 15.78 10.36 12.14
CA THR A 97 15.19 9.08 11.76
C THR A 97 14.32 9.25 10.53
N THR A 98 14.72 8.59 9.44
CA THR A 98 13.94 8.49 8.21
C THR A 98 13.30 7.10 8.12
N THR A 99 12.01 7.04 7.84
CA THR A 99 11.29 5.77 7.61
C THR A 99 10.91 5.65 6.15
N TYR A 100 11.25 4.51 5.54
CA TYR A 100 10.78 4.11 4.22
C TYR A 100 9.64 3.10 4.39
N ASP A 101 8.51 3.34 3.71
CA ASP A 101 7.35 2.46 3.72
C ASP A 101 7.63 1.11 3.06
N TRP A 102 8.68 1.03 2.25
CA TRP A 102 9.11 -0.20 1.60
C TRP A 102 10.59 -0.20 1.24
N ALA A 103 11.23 -1.35 1.40
CA ALA A 103 12.52 -1.68 0.83
C ALA A 103 12.51 -3.08 0.20
N PRO A 104 13.38 -3.37 -0.79
CA PRO A 104 13.53 -4.70 -1.34
C PRO A 104 13.82 -5.74 -0.25
N ALA A 105 13.19 -6.92 -0.35
CA ALA A 105 13.44 -8.00 0.59
C ALA A 105 14.78 -8.71 0.29
N GLY A 106 15.38 -9.32 1.32
CA GLY A 106 16.60 -10.12 1.16
C GLY A 106 17.91 -9.31 1.01
N LEU A 107 17.86 -7.98 1.13
CA LEU A 107 19.04 -7.12 1.10
C LEU A 107 19.44 -6.67 2.51
N ASN A 108 20.73 -6.45 2.72
CA ASN A 108 21.21 -5.71 3.88
C ASN A 108 20.89 -4.21 3.73
N GLN A 109 20.94 -3.48 4.85
CA GLN A 109 20.57 -2.05 4.88
C GLN A 109 21.42 -1.19 3.93
N LYS A 110 22.72 -1.48 3.79
CA LYS A 110 23.63 -0.74 2.90
C LYS A 110 23.19 -0.83 1.44
N LEU A 111 22.91 -2.05 0.96
CA LEU A 111 22.43 -2.26 -0.41
C LEU A 111 21.04 -1.68 -0.63
N ALA A 112 20.15 -1.80 0.37
CA ALA A 112 18.83 -1.19 0.31
C ALA A 112 18.90 0.35 0.20
N MET A 113 19.82 0.99 0.93
CA MET A 113 20.06 2.43 0.82
C MET A 113 20.59 2.82 -0.57
N GLN A 114 21.58 2.10 -1.10
CA GLN A 114 22.09 2.35 -2.45
C GLN A 114 20.98 2.22 -3.51
N TYR A 115 20.08 1.25 -3.35
CA TYR A 115 18.91 1.14 -4.22
C TYR A 115 17.99 2.38 -4.13
N MET A 116 17.73 2.89 -2.91
CA MET A 116 16.92 4.10 -2.73
C MET A 116 17.58 5.34 -3.33
N GLU A 117 18.91 5.42 -3.30
CA GLU A 117 19.68 6.53 -3.90
C GLU A 117 19.56 6.55 -5.43
N LEU A 118 19.40 5.39 -6.08
CA LEU A 118 19.17 5.27 -7.53
C LEU A 118 17.76 5.71 -7.96
N LEU A 119 16.81 5.81 -7.03
CA LEU A 119 15.49 6.34 -7.32
C LEU A 119 15.53 7.89 -7.29
N PRO A 120 14.77 8.57 -8.18
CA PRO A 120 14.57 10.01 -8.06
C PRO A 120 13.99 10.35 -6.68
N GLU A 121 14.43 11.45 -6.07
CA GLU A 121 14.05 11.78 -4.69
C GLU A 121 12.53 11.87 -4.49
N SER A 122 11.82 12.38 -5.50
CA SER A 122 10.37 12.50 -5.53
C SER A 122 9.62 11.16 -5.56
N GLN A 123 10.30 10.07 -5.92
CA GLN A 123 9.73 8.71 -6.01
C GLN A 123 10.17 7.79 -4.88
N ARG A 124 11.10 8.24 -4.02
CA ARG A 124 11.55 7.45 -2.87
C ARG A 124 10.36 7.22 -1.92
N PRO A 125 10.12 5.99 -1.45
CA PRO A 125 8.95 5.66 -0.63
C PRO A 125 9.15 6.05 0.83
N VAL A 126 9.55 7.30 1.10
CA VAL A 126 9.71 7.83 2.45
C VAL A 126 8.34 8.14 3.03
N SER A 127 8.06 7.65 4.24
CA SER A 127 6.76 7.79 4.89
C SER A 127 6.30 9.25 4.92
N GLY A 128 5.06 9.50 4.51
CA GLY A 128 4.46 10.84 4.47
C GLY A 128 4.89 11.73 3.31
N THR A 129 5.76 11.25 2.41
CA THR A 129 6.18 12.00 1.21
C THR A 129 5.34 11.65 -0.02
N PRO A 130 5.36 12.50 -1.08
CA PRO A 130 4.73 12.17 -2.37
C PRO A 130 5.20 10.85 -2.99
N GLY A 131 6.46 10.45 -2.76
CA GLY A 131 7.01 9.20 -3.28
C GLY A 131 6.41 7.95 -2.63
N ALA A 132 6.10 8.01 -1.33
CA ALA A 132 5.32 6.94 -0.66
C ALA A 132 3.92 6.81 -1.27
N LEU A 133 3.24 7.93 -1.50
CA LEU A 133 1.93 7.93 -2.15
C LEU A 133 2.02 7.38 -3.57
N GLN A 134 3.01 7.81 -4.36
CA GLN A 134 3.20 7.31 -5.73
C GLN A 134 3.46 5.80 -5.75
N ARG A 135 4.28 5.28 -4.83
CA ARG A 135 4.48 3.83 -4.71
C ARG A 135 3.15 3.11 -4.46
N ARG A 136 2.31 3.64 -3.57
CA ARG A 136 0.97 3.08 -3.30
C ARG A 136 0.08 3.13 -4.55
N ARG A 137 0.11 4.22 -5.32
CA ARG A 137 -0.60 4.32 -6.61
C ARG A 137 -0.16 3.23 -7.58
N HIS A 138 1.15 3.02 -7.74
CA HIS A 138 1.67 1.95 -8.59
C HIS A 138 1.21 0.58 -8.12
N LEU A 139 1.26 0.30 -6.81
CA LEU A 139 0.80 -0.98 -6.26
C LEU A 139 -0.66 -1.26 -6.64
N LEU A 140 -1.55 -0.28 -6.47
CA LEU A 140 -2.98 -0.43 -6.76
C LEU A 140 -3.28 -0.49 -8.26
N SER A 141 -2.45 0.15 -9.09
CA SER A 141 -2.54 0.04 -10.55
C SER A 141 -2.11 -1.33 -11.04
N GLN A 142 -1.06 -1.90 -10.45
CA GLN A 142 -0.51 -3.20 -10.84
C GLN A 142 -1.28 -4.38 -10.24
N LEU A 143 -1.95 -4.17 -9.10
CA LEU A 143 -2.77 -5.17 -8.42
C LEU A 143 -4.20 -4.66 -8.20
N PRO A 144 -5.00 -4.53 -9.27
CA PRO A 144 -6.41 -4.21 -9.15
C PRO A 144 -7.11 -5.22 -8.24
N VAL A 145 -8.05 -4.74 -7.41
CA VAL A 145 -8.74 -5.61 -6.45
C VAL A 145 -9.60 -6.68 -7.14
N TYR A 146 -10.14 -6.32 -8.30
CA TYR A 146 -11.04 -7.14 -9.11
C TYR A 146 -10.35 -8.39 -9.67
N ASP A 147 -9.04 -8.32 -9.89
CA ASP A 147 -8.25 -9.45 -10.41
C ASP A 147 -8.01 -10.53 -9.34
N GLN A 148 -8.23 -10.20 -8.06
CA GLN A 148 -7.87 -11.05 -6.91
C GLN A 148 -9.05 -11.47 -6.04
N ASP A 149 -10.19 -10.79 -6.14
CA ASP A 149 -11.37 -11.04 -5.33
C ASP A 149 -12.63 -11.01 -6.22
N PRO A 150 -13.15 -12.18 -6.63
CA PRO A 150 -14.35 -12.27 -7.45
C PRO A 150 -15.56 -11.53 -6.85
N MET A 151 -15.64 -11.44 -5.52
CA MET A 151 -16.72 -10.71 -4.83
C MET A 151 -16.68 -9.20 -5.07
N LYS A 152 -15.55 -8.68 -5.58
CA LYS A 152 -15.42 -7.26 -5.96
C LYS A 152 -15.85 -7.00 -7.40
N CYS A 153 -16.01 -8.04 -8.22
CA CYS A 153 -16.45 -7.95 -9.60
C CYS A 153 -17.97 -7.79 -9.66
N GLN A 154 -18.43 -6.54 -9.69
CA GLN A 154 -19.87 -6.19 -9.68
C GLN A 154 -20.64 -6.69 -10.92
N SER A 155 -19.94 -7.07 -12.00
CA SER A 155 -20.53 -7.51 -13.27
C SER A 155 -20.59 -9.02 -13.45
N LEU A 156 -20.05 -9.82 -12.51
CA LEU A 156 -20.23 -11.27 -12.55
C LEU A 156 -21.59 -11.56 -11.93
N GLY A 157 -22.60 -11.78 -12.77
CA GLY A 157 -23.88 -12.32 -12.34
C GLY A 157 -23.67 -13.71 -11.73
N SER A 158 -24.58 -14.13 -10.86
CA SER A 158 -24.55 -15.39 -10.09
C SER A 158 -24.40 -16.68 -10.93
N GLU A 159 -24.43 -16.58 -12.25
CA GLU A 159 -24.46 -17.74 -13.16
C GLU A 159 -23.07 -18.09 -13.72
N ASP A 160 -22.09 -17.17 -13.65
CA ASP A 160 -20.72 -17.39 -14.14
C ASP A 160 -19.74 -17.86 -13.03
N GLU A 161 -20.18 -17.91 -11.77
CA GLU A 161 -19.31 -18.12 -10.60
C GLU A 161 -18.93 -19.60 -10.32
N VAL A 162 -19.37 -20.58 -11.11
CA VAL A 162 -19.21 -22.02 -10.76
C VAL A 162 -18.23 -22.79 -11.66
N ARG A 163 -17.42 -22.13 -12.52
CA ARG A 163 -16.55 -22.87 -13.46
C ARG A 163 -15.06 -22.53 -13.45
N LEU A 164 -14.57 -21.85 -12.43
CA LEU A 164 -13.12 -21.67 -12.23
C LEU A 164 -12.68 -22.32 -10.92
N SER A 165 -12.67 -23.64 -10.91
CA SER A 165 -11.81 -24.43 -10.03
C SER A 165 -11.36 -25.66 -10.84
N PRO A 166 -10.05 -25.89 -10.99
CA PRO A 166 -9.54 -27.13 -11.59
C PRO A 166 -9.80 -28.34 -10.69
#